data_AF-A0AAE4UYI7-F1
#
_entry.id   AF-A0AAE4UYI7-F1
#
_cell.length_a   1.000
_cell.length_b   1.000
_cell.length_c   1.000
_cell.angle_alpha   90.00
_cell.angle_beta   90.00
_cell.angle_gamma   90.00
#
_symmetry.space_group_name_H-M   'P 1'
#
loop_
_entity.id
_entity.type
_entity.pdbx_description
1 polymer ?
#
loop_
_entity_poly.entity_id
_entity_poly.type
_entity_poly.pdbx_seq_one_letter_code
_entity_poly.pdbx_strand_id
1 'polypeptide(L)'
;MTSDARLAADIASGAGALLLDIRAAGLGSADGRELGRRGDVAADAFIAGKLAAERPGDSILSEESADDRSRLDSDRVWIIDPLDGSKEYGLPGHSDWAVHVALWERGRGVTAAAVAQPALGAVYASDDPSRAVHAEELPARPRIVVSASRPPAFIDAVATQVGAEVRAMGSAGAKAMAVLRGDVDAYVHAGGQWEWDSAAPVGVAAAAGLHCSRIDGTPLQYNQSHPYLPDLVICRPELAQVLLAAIADHATDSADSGRVAMARAYIDALVSHDATKVRLSETAWRVENGQHTGDSGAFIRDELENGPQYQAIQAVRDLSFHEWGENVVARFLLDLGAAPTEVTTVRITEHFHIPAGAIQSVLAIIEPHATEGNADEPR
;
A
#
# COMPACT_ATOMS: atom_id res chain seq x y z
N MET A 1 -7.65 8.38 32.65
CA MET A 1 -6.91 7.97 31.44
C MET A 1 -7.92 7.83 30.33
N THR A 2 -7.70 8.49 29.19
CA THR A 2 -8.52 8.36 27.98
C THR A 2 -8.49 6.90 27.51
N SER A 3 -9.61 6.34 27.06
CA SER A 3 -9.64 4.99 26.47
C SER A 3 -8.78 4.95 25.21
N ASP A 4 -8.29 3.77 24.82
CA ASP A 4 -7.46 3.63 23.62
C ASP A 4 -8.24 4.00 22.33
N ALA A 5 -9.52 3.66 22.24
CA ALA A 5 -10.37 4.05 21.10
C ALA A 5 -10.59 5.57 21.03
N ARG A 6 -10.84 6.21 22.18
CA ARG A 6 -10.96 7.66 22.23
C ARG A 6 -9.64 8.35 21.88
N LEU A 7 -8.52 7.82 22.36
CA LEU A 7 -7.18 8.33 22.01
C LEU A 7 -6.92 8.19 20.50
N ALA A 8 -7.25 7.04 19.89
CA ALA A 8 -7.12 6.84 18.44
C ALA A 8 -7.91 7.91 17.67
N ALA A 9 -9.15 8.18 18.09
CA ALA A 9 -10.01 9.19 17.47
C ALA A 9 -9.47 10.62 17.63
N ASP A 10 -8.99 10.97 18.83
CA ASP A 10 -8.43 12.30 19.12
C ASP A 10 -7.12 12.53 18.33
N ILE A 11 -6.27 11.51 18.20
CA ILE A 11 -5.05 11.54 17.37
C ILE A 11 -5.41 11.69 15.89
N ALA A 12 -6.30 10.85 15.35
CA ALA A 12 -6.70 10.90 13.94
C ALA A 12 -7.34 12.26 13.59
N SER A 13 -8.19 12.80 14.46
CA SER A 13 -8.76 14.13 14.32
C SER A 13 -7.70 15.24 14.33
N GLY A 14 -6.73 15.16 15.24
CA GLY A 14 -5.67 16.15 15.37
C GLY A 14 -4.72 16.17 14.17
N ALA A 15 -4.29 14.99 13.71
CA ALA A 15 -3.50 14.84 12.49
C ALA A 15 -4.28 15.33 11.26
N GLY A 16 -5.57 15.00 11.17
CA GLY A 16 -6.44 15.48 10.11
C GLY A 16 -6.56 17.00 10.05
N ALA A 17 -6.68 17.68 11.20
CA ALA A 17 -6.70 19.14 11.27
C ALA A 17 -5.36 19.75 10.80
N LEU A 18 -4.23 19.19 11.25
CA LEU A 18 -2.91 19.60 10.80
C LEU A 18 -2.74 19.46 9.28
N LEU A 19 -3.19 18.34 8.71
CA LEU A 19 -3.16 18.10 7.27
C LEU A 19 -4.03 19.10 6.50
N LEU A 20 -5.20 19.48 7.01
CA LEU A 20 -6.01 20.53 6.39
C LEU A 20 -5.28 21.88 6.34
N ASP A 21 -4.59 22.27 7.41
CA ASP A 21 -3.82 23.52 7.46
C ASP A 21 -2.65 23.50 6.47
N ILE A 22 -1.90 22.39 6.40
CA ILE A 22 -0.80 22.21 5.44
C ILE A 22 -1.32 22.27 4.01
N ARG A 23 -2.41 21.54 3.72
CA ARG A 23 -3.03 21.50 2.40
C ARG A 23 -3.51 22.89 1.99
N ALA A 24 -4.18 23.62 2.87
CA ALA A 24 -4.67 24.96 2.59
C ALA A 24 -3.53 25.94 2.23
N ALA A 25 -2.36 25.79 2.86
CA ALA A 25 -1.20 26.64 2.59
C ALA A 25 -0.44 26.26 1.29
N GLY A 26 -0.49 25.00 0.87
CA GLY A 26 0.33 24.48 -0.25
C GLY A 26 -0.44 24.13 -1.53
N LEU A 27 -1.76 23.93 -1.47
CA LEU A 27 -2.53 23.48 -2.62
C LEU A 27 -2.56 24.54 -3.72
N GLY A 28 -2.16 24.16 -4.94
CA GLY A 28 -2.10 25.05 -6.10
C GLY A 28 -0.85 25.94 -6.17
N SER A 29 0.01 25.93 -5.15
CA SER A 29 1.29 26.66 -5.12
C SER A 29 2.51 25.73 -5.10
N ALA A 30 2.37 24.56 -4.48
CA ALA A 30 3.37 23.50 -4.47
C ALA A 30 3.04 22.41 -5.50
N ASP A 31 4.08 21.65 -5.88
CA ASP A 31 3.86 20.36 -6.54
C ASP A 31 3.09 19.42 -5.62
N GLY A 32 2.15 18.65 -6.18
CA GLY A 32 1.25 17.80 -5.40
C GLY A 32 1.95 16.68 -4.65
N ARG A 33 3.04 16.12 -5.20
CA ARG A 33 3.84 15.07 -4.56
C ARG A 33 4.62 15.64 -3.37
N GLU A 34 5.23 16.81 -3.55
CA GLU A 34 5.91 17.51 -2.46
C GLU A 34 4.94 17.93 -1.35
N LEU A 35 3.71 18.33 -1.70
CA LEU A 35 2.68 18.63 -0.72
C LEU A 35 2.30 17.39 0.09
N GLY A 36 2.12 16.23 -0.57
CA GLY A 36 1.89 14.94 0.08
C GLY A 36 2.99 14.62 1.09
N ARG A 37 4.26 14.62 0.63
CA ARG A 37 5.44 14.33 1.46
C ARG A 37 5.52 15.23 2.70
N ARG A 38 5.20 16.52 2.56
CA ARG A 38 5.15 17.45 3.71
C ARG A 38 4.04 17.10 4.70
N GLY A 39 2.89 16.66 4.18
CA GLY A 39 1.77 16.17 4.97
C GLY A 39 2.14 14.90 5.75
N ASP A 40 2.69 13.90 5.05
CA ASP A 40 3.12 12.62 5.63
C ASP A 40 4.07 12.85 6.82
N VAL A 41 5.17 13.59 6.60
CA VAL A 41 6.19 13.88 7.63
C VAL A 41 5.60 14.63 8.84
N ALA A 42 4.74 15.62 8.60
CA ALA A 42 4.18 16.43 9.68
C ALA A 42 3.14 15.64 10.51
N ALA A 43 2.29 14.86 9.84
CA ALA A 43 1.31 14.02 10.48
C ALA A 43 1.98 12.89 11.28
N ASP A 44 3.02 12.25 10.74
CA ASP A 44 3.76 11.20 11.45
C ASP A 44 4.36 11.72 12.75
N ALA A 45 5.08 12.85 12.68
CA ALA A 45 5.67 13.48 13.85
C ALA A 45 4.63 13.87 14.91
N PHE A 46 3.46 14.35 14.47
CA PHE A 46 2.35 14.67 15.38
C PHE A 46 1.81 13.42 16.07
N ILE A 47 1.52 12.36 15.32
CA ILE A 47 0.95 11.12 15.85
C ILE A 47 1.95 10.45 16.80
N ALA A 48 3.21 10.30 16.38
CA ALA A 48 4.27 9.71 17.20
C ALA A 48 4.48 10.49 18.51
N GLY A 49 4.49 11.83 18.44
CA GLY A 49 4.61 12.68 19.63
C GLY A 49 3.46 12.51 20.61
N LYS A 50 2.21 12.36 20.11
CA LYS A 50 1.04 12.09 20.95
C LYS A 50 1.09 10.72 21.60
N LEU A 51 1.45 9.68 20.83
CA LEU A 51 1.58 8.32 21.34
C LEU A 51 2.71 8.22 22.38
N ALA A 52 3.86 8.84 22.14
CA ALA A 52 4.95 8.88 23.12
C ALA A 52 4.54 9.56 24.44
N ALA A 53 3.70 10.59 24.38
CA ALA A 53 3.21 11.30 25.57
C ALA A 53 2.15 10.51 26.35
N GLU A 54 1.20 9.87 25.66
CA GLU A 54 0.04 9.22 26.28
C GLU A 54 0.18 7.71 26.49
N ARG A 55 1.04 7.05 25.71
CA ARG A 55 1.30 5.60 25.71
C ARG A 55 2.81 5.32 25.52
N PRO A 56 3.69 5.82 26.40
CA PRO A 56 5.15 5.70 26.25
C PRO A 56 5.69 4.25 26.24
N GLY A 57 4.88 3.27 26.64
CA GLY A 57 5.25 1.85 26.65
C GLY A 57 4.76 1.05 25.43
N ASP A 58 3.94 1.64 24.57
CA ASP A 58 3.43 0.97 23.38
C ASP A 58 4.40 1.20 22.20
N SER A 59 4.58 0.20 21.34
CA SER A 59 5.39 0.34 20.12
C SER A 59 4.58 0.98 18.99
N ILE A 60 5.26 1.48 17.96
CA ILE A 60 4.63 2.09 16.78
C ILE A 60 5.14 1.38 15.51
N LEU A 61 4.22 1.05 14.61
CA LEU A 61 4.47 0.71 13.22
C LEU A 61 3.84 1.81 12.36
N SER A 62 4.66 2.60 11.69
CA SER A 62 4.21 3.68 10.81
C SER A 62 4.62 3.41 9.35
N GLU A 63 3.83 3.90 8.40
CA GLU A 63 4.24 3.98 6.99
C GLU A 63 5.54 4.78 6.82
N GLU A 64 5.68 5.87 7.59
CA GLU A 64 6.70 6.90 7.38
C GLU A 64 8.00 6.66 8.15
N SER A 65 8.02 5.68 9.06
CA SER A 65 9.17 5.36 9.89
C SER A 65 9.79 4.02 9.54
N ALA A 66 11.12 3.91 9.71
CA ALA A 66 11.81 2.64 9.59
C ALA A 66 11.32 1.65 10.65
N ASP A 67 11.05 0.42 10.24
CA ASP A 67 10.66 -0.67 11.15
C ASP A 67 11.91 -1.38 11.67
N ASP A 68 12.35 -1.00 12.87
CA ASP A 68 13.46 -1.64 13.60
C ASP A 68 13.09 -3.01 14.18
N ARG A 69 11.84 -3.45 13.98
CA ARG A 69 11.24 -4.72 14.41
C ARG A 69 11.08 -4.88 15.93
N SER A 70 11.42 -3.87 16.73
CA SER A 70 11.23 -3.91 18.19
C SER A 70 9.77 -4.16 18.59
N ARG A 71 8.82 -3.74 17.74
CA ARG A 71 7.38 -4.00 17.87
C ARG A 71 7.00 -5.49 17.98
N LEU A 72 7.82 -6.41 17.47
CA LEU A 72 7.52 -7.85 17.50
C LEU A 72 7.58 -8.40 18.92
N ASP A 73 8.39 -7.79 19.79
CA ASP A 73 8.51 -8.15 21.20
C ASP A 73 7.42 -7.49 22.06
N SER A 74 6.72 -6.48 21.55
CA SER A 74 5.68 -5.74 22.28
C SER A 74 4.32 -6.43 22.29
N ASP A 75 3.61 -6.31 23.42
CA ASP A 75 2.21 -6.73 23.56
C ASP A 75 1.23 -5.75 22.92
N ARG A 76 1.65 -4.49 22.70
CA ARG A 76 0.81 -3.39 22.26
C ARG A 76 1.53 -2.57 21.18
N VAL A 77 0.91 -2.50 20.00
CA VAL A 77 1.49 -1.84 18.83
C VAL A 77 0.47 -0.93 18.18
N TRP A 78 0.77 0.35 18.09
CA TRP A 78 0.01 1.30 17.29
C TRP A 78 0.44 1.18 15.82
N ILE A 79 -0.49 0.83 14.95
CA ILE A 79 -0.28 0.72 13.51
C ILE A 79 -0.94 1.95 12.88
N ILE A 80 -0.14 2.80 12.26
CA ILE A 80 -0.58 4.13 11.81
C ILE A 80 -0.24 4.37 10.33
N ASP A 81 -1.17 5.03 9.66
CA ASP A 81 -0.97 5.64 8.35
C ASP A 81 -1.23 7.15 8.53
N PRO A 82 -0.18 7.97 8.58
CA PRO A 82 -0.33 9.40 8.83
C PRO A 82 -1.13 10.12 7.75
N LEU A 83 -1.13 9.62 6.50
CA LEU A 83 -1.86 10.19 5.37
C LEU A 83 -2.05 9.13 4.27
N ASP A 84 -3.18 8.41 4.36
CA ASP A 84 -3.58 7.47 3.32
C ASP A 84 -4.19 8.22 2.13
N GLY A 85 -3.64 8.00 0.94
CA GLY A 85 -4.03 8.72 -0.27
C GLY A 85 -3.29 10.05 -0.47
N SER A 86 -1.97 10.09 -0.22
CA SER A 86 -1.14 11.30 -0.40
C SER A 86 -1.23 11.89 -1.82
N LYS A 87 -1.50 11.06 -2.84
CA LYS A 87 -1.79 11.51 -4.21
C LYS A 87 -3.08 12.33 -4.25
N GLU A 88 -4.19 11.78 -3.78
CA GLU A 88 -5.49 12.46 -3.73
C GLU A 88 -5.41 13.72 -2.85
N TYR A 89 -4.67 13.68 -1.75
CA TYR A 89 -4.38 14.84 -0.91
C TYR A 89 -3.68 15.98 -1.69
N GLY A 90 -2.70 15.64 -2.53
CA GLY A 90 -1.97 16.61 -3.37
C GLY A 90 -2.79 17.21 -4.52
N LEU A 91 -3.98 16.67 -4.84
CA LEU A 91 -4.79 17.08 -5.98
C LEU A 91 -5.95 18.01 -5.58
N PRO A 92 -6.24 19.09 -6.32
CA PRO A 92 -7.39 19.95 -6.07
C PRO A 92 -8.73 19.21 -6.22
N GLY A 93 -9.71 19.54 -5.36
CA GLY A 93 -11.07 19.00 -5.45
C GLY A 93 -11.27 17.58 -4.92
N HIS A 94 -10.18 16.88 -4.58
CA HIS A 94 -10.25 15.54 -3.99
C HIS A 94 -10.50 15.58 -2.48
N SER A 95 -11.35 14.66 -2.02
CA SER A 95 -11.71 14.44 -0.61
C SER A 95 -11.48 13.00 -0.14
N ASP A 96 -10.99 12.15 -1.03
CA ASP A 96 -10.75 10.72 -0.84
C ASP A 96 -9.32 10.44 -0.35
N TRP A 97 -9.01 10.99 0.83
CA TRP A 97 -7.80 10.73 1.63
C TRP A 97 -8.15 10.66 3.11
N ALA A 98 -7.30 10.00 3.90
CA ALA A 98 -7.61 9.65 5.28
C ALA A 98 -6.39 9.68 6.20
N VAL A 99 -6.63 9.53 7.51
CA VAL A 99 -5.62 9.22 8.53
C VAL A 99 -6.04 7.95 9.25
N HIS A 100 -5.13 6.99 9.40
CA HIS A 100 -5.39 5.72 10.10
C HIS A 100 -4.65 5.65 11.42
N VAL A 101 -5.37 5.33 12.49
CA VAL A 101 -4.78 5.07 13.80
C VAL A 101 -5.42 3.82 14.39
N ALA A 102 -4.66 2.73 14.47
CA ALA A 102 -5.10 1.49 15.08
C ALA A 102 -4.18 1.06 16.21
N LEU A 103 -4.74 0.44 17.25
CA LEU A 103 -4.02 -0.28 18.27
C LEU A 103 -4.26 -1.78 18.07
N TRP A 104 -3.17 -2.50 17.89
CA TRP A 104 -3.12 -3.94 17.95
C TRP A 104 -2.63 -4.42 19.32
N GLU A 105 -3.25 -5.49 19.83
CA GLU A 105 -2.84 -6.15 21.07
C GLU A 105 -2.62 -7.65 20.85
N ARG A 106 -1.53 -8.18 21.42
CA ARG A 106 -1.13 -9.58 21.28
C ARG A 106 -2.25 -10.52 21.74
N GLY A 107 -2.60 -11.46 20.87
CA GLY A 107 -3.67 -12.44 21.11
C GLY A 107 -5.10 -11.88 21.01
N ARG A 108 -5.26 -10.57 20.75
CA ARG A 108 -6.58 -9.91 20.63
C ARG A 108 -6.81 -9.26 19.27
N GLY A 109 -5.76 -9.00 18.49
CA GLY A 109 -5.89 -8.32 17.20
C GLY A 109 -6.06 -6.82 17.37
N VAL A 110 -6.75 -6.15 16.45
CA VAL A 110 -7.04 -4.71 16.54
C VAL A 110 -8.14 -4.48 17.58
N THR A 111 -7.83 -3.74 18.65
CA THR A 111 -8.75 -3.52 19.79
C THR A 111 -9.26 -2.09 19.91
N ALA A 112 -8.58 -1.14 19.28
CA ALA A 112 -9.02 0.23 19.11
C ALA A 112 -8.61 0.73 17.72
N ALA A 113 -9.47 1.49 17.05
CA ALA A 113 -9.18 2.04 15.74
C ALA A 113 -9.94 3.34 15.49
N ALA A 114 -9.34 4.22 14.71
CA ALA A 114 -10.00 5.39 14.15
C ALA A 114 -9.52 5.69 12.72
N VAL A 115 -10.46 6.11 11.88
CA VAL A 115 -10.21 6.64 10.53
C VAL A 115 -10.76 8.05 10.47
N ALA A 116 -9.90 9.04 10.24
CA ALA A 116 -10.34 10.40 9.92
C ALA A 116 -10.45 10.59 8.41
N GLN A 117 -11.51 11.28 7.97
CA GLN A 117 -11.64 11.81 6.60
C GLN A 117 -11.77 13.34 6.70
N PRO A 118 -10.64 14.06 6.80
CA PRO A 118 -10.65 15.46 7.21
C PRO A 118 -11.38 16.37 6.23
N ALA A 119 -11.27 16.10 4.93
CA ALA A 119 -12.00 16.83 3.89
C ALA A 119 -13.53 16.70 3.99
N LEU A 120 -14.03 15.67 4.68
CA LEU A 120 -15.45 15.45 4.96
C LEU A 120 -15.86 15.89 6.38
N GLY A 121 -14.91 16.38 7.19
CA GLY A 121 -15.16 16.75 8.59
C GLY A 121 -15.58 15.56 9.46
N ALA A 122 -15.15 14.34 9.13
CA ALA A 122 -15.59 13.11 9.78
C ALA A 122 -14.44 12.34 10.42
N VAL A 123 -14.73 11.73 11.58
CA VAL A 123 -13.88 10.72 12.23
C VAL A 123 -14.78 9.55 12.60
N TYR A 124 -14.34 8.35 12.26
CA TYR A 124 -15.01 7.09 12.57
C TYR A 124 -14.12 6.32 13.54
N ALA A 125 -14.70 5.82 14.64
CA ALA A 125 -13.97 5.15 15.70
C ALA A 125 -14.62 3.82 16.05
N SER A 126 -13.82 2.83 16.47
CA SER A 126 -14.29 1.49 16.80
C SER A 126 -15.19 1.44 18.05
N ASP A 127 -15.20 2.48 18.88
CA ASP A 127 -16.12 2.61 20.03
C ASP A 127 -17.41 3.40 19.72
N ASP A 128 -17.59 3.84 18.48
CA ASP A 128 -18.81 4.49 17.98
C ASP A 128 -19.39 3.74 16.74
N PRO A 129 -19.90 2.52 16.91
CA PRO A 129 -20.46 1.74 15.81
C PRO A 129 -21.77 2.34 15.26
N SER A 130 -22.37 3.31 15.95
CA SER A 130 -23.63 3.95 15.53
C SER A 130 -23.52 4.72 14.22
N ARG A 131 -22.29 4.98 13.75
CA ARG A 131 -22.00 5.64 12.47
C ARG A 131 -22.10 4.72 11.25
N ALA A 132 -22.27 3.42 11.45
CA ALA A 132 -22.55 2.49 10.36
C ALA A 132 -23.97 2.74 9.83
N VAL A 133 -24.08 2.99 8.52
CA VAL A 133 -25.36 3.26 7.87
C VAL A 133 -25.54 2.27 6.73
N HIS A 134 -26.44 1.30 6.92
CA HIS A 134 -26.85 0.37 5.88
C HIS A 134 -28.37 0.35 5.76
N ALA A 135 -28.86 0.30 4.53
CA ALA A 135 -30.25 -0.06 4.28
C ALA A 135 -30.48 -1.51 4.70
N GLU A 136 -31.66 -1.82 5.27
CA GLU A 136 -32.00 -3.19 5.69
C GLU A 136 -31.92 -4.17 4.51
N GLU A 137 -32.34 -3.75 3.33
CA GLU A 137 -32.27 -4.55 2.11
C GLU A 137 -30.97 -4.27 1.33
N LEU A 138 -30.44 -5.32 0.69
CA LEU A 138 -29.38 -5.16 -0.31
C LEU A 138 -29.95 -4.52 -1.58
N PRO A 139 -29.22 -3.59 -2.22
CA PRO A 139 -29.64 -3.06 -3.51
C PRO A 139 -29.66 -4.18 -4.56
N ALA A 140 -30.55 -4.07 -5.54
CA ALA A 140 -30.67 -5.03 -6.65
C ALA A 140 -29.36 -5.17 -7.45
N ARG A 141 -28.51 -4.13 -7.44
CA ARG A 141 -27.14 -4.13 -7.96
C ARG A 141 -26.19 -3.61 -6.88
N PRO A 142 -25.44 -4.49 -6.21
CA PRO A 142 -24.41 -4.07 -5.26
C PRO A 142 -23.32 -3.23 -5.94
N ARG A 143 -22.68 -2.34 -5.20
CA ARG A 143 -21.57 -1.51 -5.67
C ARG A 143 -20.29 -1.98 -5.00
N ILE A 144 -19.31 -2.40 -5.79
CA ILE A 144 -17.99 -2.79 -5.32
C ILE A 144 -17.02 -1.64 -5.61
N VAL A 145 -16.40 -1.10 -4.58
CA VAL A 145 -15.34 -0.12 -4.72
C VAL A 145 -13.98 -0.81 -4.79
N VAL A 146 -13.11 -0.32 -5.66
CA VAL A 146 -11.71 -0.77 -5.83
C VAL A 146 -10.77 0.43 -5.94
N SER A 147 -9.47 0.17 -5.84
CA SER A 147 -8.45 1.21 -6.05
C SER A 147 -8.57 1.85 -7.43
N ALA A 148 -8.55 3.17 -7.49
CA ALA A 148 -8.52 3.92 -8.75
C ALA A 148 -7.20 3.76 -9.53
N SER A 149 -6.12 3.40 -8.85
CA SER A 149 -4.79 3.25 -9.47
C SER A 149 -4.44 1.80 -9.77
N ARG A 150 -4.95 0.85 -8.98
CA ARG A 150 -4.56 -0.57 -9.04
C ARG A 150 -5.78 -1.47 -8.75
N PRO A 151 -6.79 -1.48 -9.62
CA PRO A 151 -7.92 -2.39 -9.46
C PRO A 151 -7.44 -3.86 -9.60
N PRO A 152 -8.00 -4.80 -8.82
CA PRO A 152 -7.70 -6.23 -9.00
C PRO A 152 -8.06 -6.70 -10.42
N ALA A 153 -7.16 -7.44 -11.08
CA ALA A 153 -7.38 -7.88 -12.46
C ALA A 153 -8.66 -8.74 -12.64
N PHE A 154 -9.07 -9.47 -11.60
CA PHE A 154 -10.25 -10.33 -11.61
C PHE A 154 -11.58 -9.59 -11.33
N ILE A 155 -11.56 -8.29 -11.02
CA ILE A 155 -12.74 -7.62 -10.45
C ILE A 155 -13.93 -7.58 -11.39
N ASP A 156 -13.72 -7.37 -12.69
CA ASP A 156 -14.82 -7.27 -13.66
C ASP A 156 -15.56 -8.60 -13.81
N ALA A 157 -14.83 -9.71 -13.72
CA ALA A 157 -15.40 -11.06 -13.74
C ALA A 157 -16.23 -11.35 -12.48
N VAL A 158 -15.70 -10.97 -11.30
CA VAL A 158 -16.43 -11.03 -10.03
C VAL A 158 -17.70 -10.20 -10.08
N ALA A 159 -17.61 -8.94 -10.50
CA ALA A 159 -18.74 -8.02 -10.59
C ALA A 159 -19.83 -8.55 -11.53
N THR A 160 -19.44 -9.11 -12.68
CA THR A 160 -20.36 -9.75 -13.63
C THR A 160 -21.09 -10.93 -12.99
N GLN A 161 -20.37 -11.81 -12.28
CA GLN A 161 -20.94 -12.99 -11.64
C GLN A 161 -21.94 -12.64 -10.53
N VAL A 162 -21.66 -11.62 -9.72
CA VAL A 162 -22.51 -11.23 -8.59
C VAL A 162 -23.55 -10.16 -8.95
N GLY A 163 -23.58 -9.69 -10.20
CA GLY A 163 -24.49 -8.65 -10.67
C GLY A 163 -24.22 -7.27 -10.07
N ALA A 164 -22.95 -6.96 -9.80
CA ALA A 164 -22.52 -5.70 -9.17
C ALA A 164 -21.97 -4.68 -10.18
N GLU A 165 -21.87 -3.43 -9.72
CA GLU A 165 -21.20 -2.32 -10.42
C GLU A 165 -19.86 -2.03 -9.75
N VAL A 166 -18.80 -1.85 -10.55
CA VAL A 166 -17.47 -1.48 -10.04
C VAL A 166 -17.33 0.04 -10.01
N ARG A 167 -16.76 0.56 -8.92
CA ARG A 167 -16.41 1.99 -8.76
C ARG A 167 -14.96 2.14 -8.34
N ALA A 168 -14.31 3.16 -8.85
CA ALA A 168 -12.94 3.51 -8.49
C ALA A 168 -12.92 4.62 -7.43
N MET A 169 -12.01 4.51 -6.45
CA MET A 169 -11.77 5.55 -5.44
C MET A 169 -10.32 5.48 -4.93
N GLY A 170 -9.73 6.64 -4.61
CA GLY A 170 -8.45 6.75 -3.88
C GLY A 170 -8.57 6.25 -2.44
N SER A 171 -7.46 6.21 -1.69
CA SER A 171 -7.38 5.89 -0.24
C SER A 171 -8.05 4.59 0.24
N ALA A 172 -7.29 3.71 0.90
CA ALA A 172 -7.88 2.51 1.52
C ALA A 172 -8.95 2.86 2.58
N GLY A 173 -8.69 3.87 3.40
CA GLY A 173 -9.61 4.41 4.39
C GLY A 173 -10.88 4.99 3.78
N ALA A 174 -10.76 5.79 2.72
CA ALA A 174 -11.93 6.36 2.04
C ALA A 174 -12.86 5.27 1.49
N LYS A 175 -12.29 4.22 0.89
CA LYS A 175 -13.03 3.05 0.38
C LYS A 175 -13.74 2.29 1.49
N ALA A 176 -13.05 1.96 2.57
CA ALA A 176 -13.66 1.25 3.69
C ALA A 176 -14.77 2.08 4.36
N MET A 177 -14.55 3.38 4.54
CA MET A 177 -15.57 4.25 5.14
C MET A 177 -16.76 4.50 4.19
N ALA A 178 -16.56 4.42 2.87
CA ALA A 178 -17.67 4.40 1.91
C ALA A 178 -18.55 3.16 2.08
N VAL A 179 -17.97 2.00 2.40
CA VAL A 179 -18.75 0.81 2.79
C VAL A 179 -19.49 1.10 4.09
N LEU A 180 -18.80 1.57 5.13
CA LEU A 180 -19.39 1.89 6.45
C LEU A 180 -20.60 2.83 6.36
N ARG A 181 -20.55 3.83 5.47
CA ARG A 181 -21.65 4.79 5.22
C ARG A 181 -22.77 4.27 4.32
N GLY A 182 -22.58 3.11 3.67
CA GLY A 182 -23.53 2.58 2.68
C GLY A 182 -23.48 3.26 1.31
N ASP A 183 -22.47 4.08 1.04
CA ASP A 183 -22.23 4.72 -0.27
C ASP A 183 -21.93 3.65 -1.35
N VAL A 184 -21.27 2.57 -0.91
CA VAL A 184 -20.99 1.33 -1.66
C VAL A 184 -21.22 0.14 -0.73
N ASP A 185 -21.26 -1.07 -1.28
CA ASP A 185 -21.69 -2.28 -0.57
C ASP A 185 -20.53 -3.23 -0.24
N ALA A 186 -19.42 -3.10 -0.97
CA ALA A 186 -18.18 -3.83 -0.73
C ALA A 186 -16.95 -3.04 -1.18
N TYR A 187 -15.82 -3.31 -0.55
CA TYR A 187 -14.47 -2.90 -0.93
C TYR A 187 -13.65 -4.17 -1.12
N VAL A 188 -13.12 -4.37 -2.33
CA VAL A 188 -12.20 -5.47 -2.66
C VAL A 188 -10.85 -4.88 -3.07
N HIS A 189 -9.78 -5.42 -2.49
CA HIS A 189 -8.40 -5.07 -2.84
C HIS A 189 -7.58 -6.33 -3.06
N ALA A 190 -6.67 -6.29 -4.03
CA ALA A 190 -5.64 -7.30 -4.27
C ALA A 190 -4.47 -6.65 -5.01
N GLY A 191 -3.31 -7.30 -5.02
CA GLY A 191 -2.10 -6.80 -5.69
C GLY A 191 -1.23 -5.89 -4.80
N GLY A 192 -1.47 -5.87 -3.50
CA GLY A 192 -0.54 -5.34 -2.52
C GLY A 192 -1.04 -4.15 -1.73
N GLN A 193 -0.96 -4.30 -0.41
CA GLN A 193 -1.19 -3.30 0.62
C GLN A 193 -0.31 -3.62 1.83
N TRP A 194 -0.29 -2.72 2.79
CA TRP A 194 0.42 -2.86 4.04
C TRP A 194 -0.54 -2.90 5.23
N GLU A 195 -0.02 -3.27 6.39
CA GLU A 195 -0.82 -3.32 7.61
C GLU A 195 -1.44 -1.96 7.96
N TRP A 196 -0.71 -0.85 7.78
CA TRP A 196 -1.22 0.50 8.05
C TRP A 196 -2.33 0.95 7.11
N ASP A 197 -2.37 0.46 5.86
CA ASP A 197 -3.46 0.75 4.92
C ASP A 197 -4.81 0.19 5.41
N SER A 198 -4.80 -0.89 6.22
CA SER A 198 -6.00 -1.67 6.53
C SER A 198 -6.32 -1.80 8.01
N ALA A 199 -5.36 -1.69 8.93
CA ALA A 199 -5.57 -1.95 10.35
C ALA A 199 -6.69 -1.08 10.96
N ALA A 200 -6.66 0.23 10.74
CA ALA A 200 -7.71 1.11 11.27
C ALA A 200 -9.03 0.98 10.49
N PRO A 201 -9.04 0.96 9.14
CA PRO A 201 -10.25 0.67 8.37
C PRO A 201 -10.98 -0.61 8.78
N VAL A 202 -10.24 -1.70 8.97
CA VAL A 202 -10.78 -3.01 9.38
C VAL A 202 -11.26 -2.97 10.83
N GLY A 203 -10.49 -2.34 11.74
CA GLY A 203 -10.90 -2.20 13.14
C GLY A 203 -12.23 -1.45 13.29
N VAL A 204 -12.42 -0.36 12.52
CA VAL A 204 -13.68 0.40 12.50
C VAL A 204 -14.80 -0.42 11.84
N ALA A 205 -14.54 -1.03 10.67
CA ALA A 205 -15.54 -1.80 9.94
C ALA A 205 -16.03 -3.04 10.72
N ALA A 206 -15.12 -3.79 11.33
CA ALA A 206 -15.45 -4.96 12.14
C ALA A 206 -16.24 -4.59 13.40
N ALA A 207 -15.90 -3.47 14.06
CA ALA A 207 -16.66 -2.98 15.21
C ALA A 207 -18.10 -2.57 14.84
N ALA A 208 -18.31 -2.14 13.59
CA ALA A 208 -19.62 -1.88 13.01
C ALA A 208 -20.37 -3.14 12.53
N GLY A 209 -19.77 -4.34 12.67
CA GLY A 209 -20.38 -5.60 12.27
C GLY A 209 -20.27 -5.92 10.78
N LEU A 210 -19.42 -5.21 10.03
CA LEU A 210 -19.11 -5.56 8.64
C LEU A 210 -18.26 -6.83 8.56
N HIS A 211 -18.36 -7.55 7.44
CA HIS A 211 -17.44 -8.64 7.13
C HIS A 211 -16.09 -8.06 6.72
N CYS A 212 -15.02 -8.57 7.34
CA CYS A 212 -13.64 -8.21 7.03
C CYS A 212 -12.79 -9.48 6.95
N SER A 213 -12.15 -9.74 5.81
CA SER A 213 -11.26 -10.89 5.63
C SER A 213 -10.21 -10.63 4.56
N ARG A 214 -9.27 -11.56 4.40
CA ARG A 214 -8.53 -11.75 3.15
C ARG A 214 -9.47 -12.20 2.03
N ILE A 215 -9.02 -12.14 0.78
CA ILE A 215 -9.84 -12.53 -0.38
C ILE A 215 -10.15 -14.03 -0.42
N ASP A 216 -9.36 -14.84 0.28
CA ASP A 216 -9.60 -16.28 0.49
C ASP A 216 -10.52 -16.58 1.69
N GLY A 217 -11.01 -15.55 2.38
CA GLY A 217 -11.87 -15.65 3.56
C GLY A 217 -11.13 -15.85 4.89
N THR A 218 -9.79 -15.97 4.89
CA THR A 218 -9.01 -16.11 6.11
C THR A 218 -8.95 -14.78 6.91
N PRO A 219 -8.74 -14.82 8.24
CA PRO A 219 -8.63 -13.62 9.04
C PRO A 219 -7.43 -12.74 8.64
N LEU A 220 -7.64 -11.43 8.69
CA LEU A 220 -6.57 -10.44 8.53
C LEU A 220 -5.67 -10.46 9.77
N GLN A 221 -4.36 -10.57 9.56
CA GLN A 221 -3.37 -10.62 10.63
C GLN A 221 -2.49 -9.38 10.58
N TYR A 222 -2.13 -8.89 11.77
CA TYR A 222 -1.36 -7.68 11.97
C TYR A 222 -0.20 -7.93 12.93
N ASN A 223 0.70 -6.96 13.04
CA ASN A 223 1.99 -7.04 13.69
C ASN A 223 2.85 -8.22 13.20
N GLN A 224 2.79 -8.52 11.90
CA GLN A 224 3.58 -9.59 11.29
C GLN A 224 5.03 -9.15 11.11
N SER A 225 5.98 -10.09 11.06
CA SER A 225 7.40 -9.77 10.85
C SER A 225 7.65 -9.03 9.53
N HIS A 226 6.81 -9.29 8.53
CA HIS A 226 6.73 -8.49 7.31
C HIS A 226 5.32 -7.87 7.25
N PRO A 227 5.18 -6.54 7.35
CA PRO A 227 3.87 -5.89 7.52
C PRO A 227 3.09 -5.76 6.21
N TYR A 228 3.28 -6.69 5.27
CA TYR A 228 2.60 -6.66 3.96
C TYR A 228 1.34 -7.50 4.03
N LEU A 229 0.24 -6.92 3.58
CA LEU A 229 -1.09 -7.51 3.57
C LEU A 229 -1.65 -7.35 2.15
N PRO A 230 -1.56 -8.38 1.29
CA PRO A 230 -1.69 -8.17 -0.15
C PRO A 230 -3.10 -7.84 -0.63
N ASP A 231 -4.10 -8.22 0.15
CA ASP A 231 -5.48 -8.25 -0.30
C ASP A 231 -6.44 -8.23 0.88
N LEU A 232 -7.66 -7.74 0.63
CA LEU A 232 -8.74 -7.73 1.61
C LEU A 232 -10.11 -7.66 0.93
N VAL A 233 -11.12 -8.02 1.71
CA VAL A 233 -12.53 -7.77 1.45
C VAL A 233 -13.14 -7.12 2.69
N ILE A 234 -13.75 -5.96 2.53
CA ILE A 234 -14.64 -5.33 3.52
C ILE A 234 -16.00 -5.20 2.88
N CYS A 235 -17.02 -5.85 3.41
CA CYS A 235 -18.36 -5.77 2.81
C CYS A 235 -19.47 -5.91 3.83
N ARG A 236 -20.67 -5.59 3.40
CA ARG A 236 -21.89 -6.00 4.08
C ARG A 236 -21.87 -7.53 4.33
N PRO A 237 -22.24 -8.03 5.53
CA PRO A 237 -22.21 -9.46 5.83
C PRO A 237 -23.03 -10.31 4.85
N GLU A 238 -24.12 -9.76 4.35
CA GLU A 238 -25.00 -10.46 3.39
C GLU A 238 -24.32 -10.73 2.04
N LEU A 239 -23.27 -9.98 1.69
CA LEU A 239 -22.50 -10.14 0.45
C LEU A 239 -21.25 -11.02 0.60
N ALA A 240 -20.82 -11.32 1.82
CA ALA A 240 -19.52 -11.94 2.07
C ALA A 240 -19.38 -13.29 1.34
N GLN A 241 -20.34 -14.19 1.50
CA GLN A 241 -20.26 -15.53 0.94
C GLN A 241 -20.26 -15.51 -0.60
N VAL A 242 -21.11 -14.69 -1.22
CA VAL A 242 -21.23 -14.63 -2.68
C VAL A 242 -20.01 -13.97 -3.32
N LEU A 243 -19.45 -12.93 -2.67
CA LEU A 243 -18.22 -12.28 -3.14
C LEU A 243 -17.02 -13.22 -3.02
N LEU A 244 -16.85 -13.88 -1.88
CA LEU A 244 -15.73 -14.81 -1.67
C LEU A 244 -15.79 -16.00 -2.65
N ALA A 245 -16.98 -16.52 -2.93
CA ALA A 245 -17.15 -17.58 -3.94
C ALA A 245 -16.75 -17.10 -5.34
N ALA A 246 -17.24 -15.93 -5.76
CA ALA A 246 -16.87 -15.36 -7.07
C ALA A 246 -15.37 -15.02 -7.15
N ILE A 247 -14.79 -14.51 -6.08
CA ILE A 247 -13.34 -14.28 -6.00
C ILE A 247 -12.58 -15.60 -6.16
N ALA A 248 -12.97 -16.66 -5.46
CA ALA A 248 -12.31 -17.96 -5.59
C ALA A 248 -12.37 -18.53 -7.01
N ASP A 249 -13.43 -18.23 -7.78
CA ASP A 249 -13.56 -18.65 -9.17
C ASP A 249 -12.62 -17.88 -10.13
N HIS A 250 -12.30 -16.61 -9.84
CA HIS A 250 -11.61 -15.71 -10.79
C HIS A 250 -10.21 -15.24 -10.35
N ALA A 251 -9.88 -15.28 -9.07
CA ALA A 251 -8.57 -14.90 -8.54
C ALA A 251 -7.61 -16.10 -8.63
N THR A 252 -7.18 -16.43 -9.85
CA THR A 252 -6.37 -17.63 -10.13
C THR A 252 -4.89 -17.49 -9.77
N ASP A 253 -4.41 -16.25 -9.65
CA ASP A 253 -3.01 -15.98 -9.34
C ASP A 253 -2.82 -15.85 -7.82
N SER A 254 -1.78 -16.51 -7.30
CA SER A 254 -1.35 -16.26 -5.93
C SER A 254 -0.78 -14.85 -5.81
N ALA A 255 -1.19 -14.11 -4.80
CA ALA A 255 -0.56 -12.83 -4.48
C ALA A 255 0.95 -13.02 -4.25
N ASP A 256 1.73 -12.03 -4.69
CA ASP A 256 3.15 -11.96 -4.35
C ASP A 256 3.32 -12.02 -2.82
N SER A 257 4.41 -12.64 -2.37
CA SER A 257 4.87 -12.42 -1.00
C SER A 257 5.23 -10.94 -0.81
N GLY A 258 5.30 -10.48 0.45
CA GLY A 258 5.70 -9.10 0.72
C GLY A 258 7.05 -8.73 0.12
N ARG A 259 8.02 -9.66 0.12
CA ARG A 259 9.35 -9.42 -0.45
C ARG A 259 9.33 -9.37 -1.96
N VAL A 260 8.60 -10.29 -2.60
CA VAL A 260 8.44 -10.28 -4.06
C VAL A 260 7.72 -9.01 -4.51
N ALA A 261 6.69 -8.58 -3.80
CA ALA A 261 5.97 -7.34 -4.10
C ALA A 261 6.89 -6.11 -4.00
N MET A 262 7.79 -6.07 -3.00
CA MET A 262 8.77 -4.99 -2.87
C MET A 262 9.81 -5.01 -3.99
N ALA A 263 10.35 -6.19 -4.35
CA ALA A 263 11.27 -6.33 -5.47
C ALA A 263 10.60 -5.94 -6.79
N ARG A 264 9.33 -6.32 -6.99
CA ARG A 264 8.53 -5.91 -8.15
C ARG A 264 8.34 -4.40 -8.19
N ALA A 265 7.96 -3.77 -7.09
CA ALA A 265 7.81 -2.31 -7.03
C ALA A 265 9.11 -1.57 -7.40
N TYR A 266 10.27 -2.10 -6.97
CA TYR A 266 11.56 -1.59 -7.40
C TYR A 266 11.76 -1.69 -8.92
N ILE A 267 11.47 -2.86 -9.50
CA ILE A 267 11.65 -3.12 -10.94
C ILE A 267 10.66 -2.30 -11.78
N ASP A 268 9.42 -2.15 -11.34
CA ASP A 268 8.41 -1.32 -12.00
C ASP A 268 8.83 0.17 -12.00
N ALA A 269 9.53 0.63 -10.95
CA ALA A 269 10.08 1.97 -10.88
C ALA A 269 11.22 2.23 -11.87
N LEU A 270 11.92 1.18 -12.34
CA LEU A 270 12.95 1.31 -13.39
C LEU A 270 12.36 1.85 -14.70
N VAL A 271 11.10 1.50 -14.99
CA VAL A 271 10.40 1.89 -16.23
C VAL A 271 9.51 3.12 -16.00
N SER A 272 8.81 3.16 -14.86
CA SER A 272 7.85 4.23 -14.58
C SER A 272 8.49 5.52 -14.07
N HIS A 273 9.73 5.46 -13.58
CA HIS A 273 10.42 6.54 -12.87
C HIS A 273 9.61 7.07 -11.68
N ASP A 274 8.75 6.24 -11.11
CA ASP A 274 7.96 6.54 -9.93
C ASP A 274 8.43 5.66 -8.77
N ALA A 275 9.32 6.22 -7.94
CA ALA A 275 9.85 5.53 -6.77
C ALA A 275 8.96 5.70 -5.52
N THR A 276 7.76 6.30 -5.64
CA THR A 276 6.86 6.58 -4.51
C THR A 276 6.50 5.31 -3.72
N LYS A 277 6.51 4.14 -4.36
CA LYS A 277 6.21 2.84 -3.73
C LYS A 277 7.44 1.99 -3.43
N VAL A 278 8.65 2.51 -3.72
CA VAL A 278 9.91 1.80 -3.49
C VAL A 278 10.39 2.03 -2.07
N ARG A 279 10.21 1.01 -1.22
CA ARG A 279 10.65 1.06 0.18
C ARG A 279 12.08 0.58 0.32
N LEU A 280 12.99 1.53 0.52
CA LEU A 280 14.41 1.31 0.80
C LEU A 280 14.74 1.81 2.20
N SER A 281 15.54 1.01 2.93
CA SER A 281 16.07 1.43 4.23
C SER A 281 16.99 2.64 4.08
N GLU A 282 17.16 3.43 5.14
CA GLU A 282 18.03 4.62 5.13
C GLU A 282 19.45 4.27 4.65
N THR A 283 20.01 3.17 5.17
CA THR A 283 21.34 2.66 4.85
C THR A 283 21.36 1.69 3.66
N ALA A 284 20.34 1.72 2.80
CA ALA A 284 20.30 0.83 1.65
C ALA A 284 21.43 1.15 0.68
N TRP A 285 22.01 0.12 0.06
CA TRP A 285 23.09 0.29 -0.92
C TRP A 285 22.82 -0.47 -2.21
N ARG A 286 23.42 -0.01 -3.31
CA ARG A 286 23.33 -0.62 -4.64
C ARG A 286 24.71 -0.89 -5.22
N VAL A 287 24.86 -2.07 -5.81
CA VAL A 287 26.06 -2.48 -6.57
C VAL A 287 25.65 -3.01 -7.94
N GLU A 288 26.29 -2.53 -8.99
CA GLU A 288 26.09 -2.99 -10.38
C GLU A 288 27.40 -3.54 -10.94
N ASN A 289 27.41 -4.82 -11.33
CA ASN A 289 28.61 -5.48 -11.88
C ASN A 289 29.89 -5.24 -11.04
N GLY A 290 29.74 -5.20 -9.71
CA GLY A 290 30.84 -4.98 -8.75
C GLY A 290 31.20 -3.52 -8.48
N GLN A 291 30.55 -2.55 -9.13
CA GLN A 291 30.71 -1.12 -8.85
C GLN A 291 29.64 -0.63 -7.87
N HIS A 292 30.03 0.14 -6.86
CA HIS A 292 29.07 0.81 -5.99
C HIS A 292 28.37 1.93 -6.75
N THR A 293 27.04 1.85 -6.85
CA THR A 293 26.19 2.78 -7.60
C THR A 293 25.09 3.41 -6.73
N GLY A 294 25.06 3.12 -5.44
CA GLY A 294 24.20 3.82 -4.48
C GLY A 294 24.61 3.51 -3.04
N ASP A 295 24.56 4.53 -2.18
CA ASP A 295 25.06 4.49 -0.80
C ASP A 295 23.99 4.77 0.27
N SER A 296 22.78 5.16 -0.16
CA SER A 296 21.63 5.34 0.72
C SER A 296 20.33 5.06 -0.02
N GLY A 297 19.27 4.74 0.75
CA GLY A 297 17.94 4.55 0.17
C GLY A 297 17.36 5.81 -0.47
N ALA A 298 17.70 6.98 0.08
CA ALA A 298 17.30 8.27 -0.50
C ALA A 298 17.98 8.51 -1.86
N PHE A 299 19.29 8.26 -1.95
CA PHE A 299 20.04 8.37 -3.20
C PHE A 299 19.49 7.42 -4.27
N ILE A 300 19.26 6.15 -3.92
CA ILE A 300 18.75 5.15 -4.88
C ILE A 300 17.35 5.54 -5.41
N ARG A 301 16.46 6.08 -4.56
CA ARG A 301 15.16 6.58 -5.01
C ARG A 301 15.30 7.76 -5.97
N ASP A 302 16.12 8.75 -5.63
CA ASP A 302 16.37 9.90 -6.50
C ASP A 302 16.91 9.46 -7.86
N GLU A 303 17.83 8.50 -7.88
CA GLU A 303 18.35 7.92 -9.11
C GLU A 303 17.27 7.20 -9.93
N LEU A 304 16.36 6.44 -9.31
CA LEU A 304 15.24 5.80 -10.02
C LEU A 304 14.30 6.83 -10.68
N GLU A 305 14.08 7.98 -10.04
CA GLU A 305 13.17 9.02 -10.51
C GLU A 305 13.83 9.96 -11.53
N ASN A 306 15.08 10.33 -11.29
CA ASN A 306 15.77 11.43 -11.97
C ASN A 306 17.07 11.02 -12.68
N GLY A 307 17.57 9.81 -12.44
CA GLY A 307 18.84 9.32 -12.94
C GLY A 307 18.82 9.14 -14.46
N PRO A 308 19.77 9.76 -15.21
CA PRO A 308 19.77 9.72 -16.68
C PRO A 308 19.93 8.31 -17.26
N GLN A 309 20.55 7.39 -16.52
CA GLN A 309 20.72 6.00 -16.93
C GLN A 309 19.41 5.23 -16.98
N TYR A 310 18.41 5.60 -16.16
CA TYR A 310 17.10 4.94 -16.17
C TYR A 310 16.21 5.49 -17.27
N GLN A 311 16.38 6.74 -17.71
CA GLN A 311 15.56 7.35 -18.78
C GLN A 311 15.61 6.58 -20.11
N ALA A 312 16.68 5.81 -20.35
CA ALA A 312 16.82 4.99 -21.54
C ALA A 312 16.02 3.68 -21.46
N ILE A 313 15.47 3.31 -20.29
CA ILE A 313 14.71 2.08 -20.08
C ILE A 313 13.32 2.24 -20.69
N GLN A 314 13.00 1.36 -21.63
CA GLN A 314 11.70 1.36 -22.31
C GLN A 314 10.76 0.28 -21.77
N ALA A 315 11.30 -0.89 -21.43
CA ALA A 315 10.48 -2.01 -20.97
C ALA A 315 11.27 -3.04 -20.15
N VAL A 316 10.53 -3.73 -19.29
CA VAL A 316 10.96 -4.95 -18.60
C VAL A 316 10.13 -6.11 -19.16
N ARG A 317 10.80 -7.22 -19.54
CA ARG A 317 10.16 -8.43 -20.08
C ARG A 317 10.66 -9.68 -19.36
N ASP A 318 9.89 -10.77 -19.48
CA ASP A 318 10.22 -12.10 -18.97
C ASP A 318 10.61 -12.11 -17.48
N LEU A 319 9.95 -11.25 -16.69
CA LEU A 319 10.23 -11.07 -15.27
C LEU A 319 9.82 -12.29 -14.46
N SER A 320 10.77 -12.84 -13.73
CA SER A 320 10.58 -13.97 -12.82
C SER A 320 11.26 -13.73 -11.48
N PHE A 321 10.69 -14.30 -10.42
CA PHE A 321 11.21 -14.16 -9.06
C PHE A 321 11.53 -15.51 -8.43
N HIS A 322 12.55 -15.52 -7.59
CA HIS A 322 12.86 -16.62 -6.69
C HIS A 322 13.15 -16.07 -5.29
N GLU A 323 12.39 -16.52 -4.28
CA GLU A 323 12.54 -16.07 -2.90
C GLU A 323 13.10 -17.20 -2.01
N TRP A 324 14.03 -16.85 -1.11
CA TRP A 324 14.45 -17.72 -0.03
C TRP A 324 14.86 -16.90 1.20
N GLY A 325 14.27 -17.23 2.35
CA GLY A 325 14.50 -16.50 3.60
C GLY A 325 14.20 -15.01 3.47
N GLU A 326 15.23 -14.18 3.59
CA GLU A 326 15.13 -12.71 3.47
C GLU A 326 15.56 -12.19 2.09
N ASN A 327 15.79 -13.07 1.11
CA ASN A 327 16.35 -12.70 -0.19
C ASN A 327 15.37 -12.97 -1.31
N VAL A 328 15.37 -12.08 -2.31
CA VAL A 328 14.65 -12.24 -3.57
C VAL A 328 15.63 -12.08 -4.72
N VAL A 329 15.57 -12.97 -5.70
CA VAL A 329 16.23 -12.77 -6.99
C VAL A 329 15.20 -12.55 -8.05
N ALA A 330 15.32 -11.42 -8.75
CA ALA A 330 14.58 -11.16 -9.96
C ALA A 330 15.46 -11.40 -11.18
N ARG A 331 14.91 -12.06 -12.20
CA ARG A 331 15.54 -12.20 -13.51
C ARG A 331 14.59 -11.67 -14.56
N PHE A 332 15.11 -10.81 -15.45
CA PHE A 332 14.33 -10.18 -16.50
C PHE A 332 15.21 -9.72 -17.66
N LEU A 333 14.56 -9.40 -18.78
CA LEU A 333 15.15 -8.68 -19.89
C LEU A 333 14.81 -7.20 -19.76
N LEU A 334 15.80 -6.34 -19.97
CA LEU A 334 15.66 -4.90 -19.95
C LEU A 334 15.94 -4.35 -21.34
N ASP A 335 14.97 -3.67 -21.91
CA ASP A 335 15.06 -3.05 -23.23
C ASP A 335 15.45 -1.57 -23.06
N LEU A 336 16.60 -1.19 -23.62
CA LEU A 336 17.21 0.13 -23.53
C LEU A 336 17.21 0.82 -24.90
N GLY A 337 16.81 2.08 -24.99
CA GLY A 337 16.88 2.83 -26.24
C GLY A 337 16.44 4.28 -26.14
N ALA A 338 17.01 5.13 -27.00
CA ALA A 338 16.60 6.53 -27.13
C ALA A 338 15.32 6.69 -27.98
N ALA A 339 14.98 5.68 -28.79
CA ALA A 339 13.78 5.62 -29.61
C ALA A 339 13.26 4.17 -29.66
N PRO A 340 11.95 3.93 -29.91
CA PRO A 340 11.38 2.58 -29.97
C PRO A 340 12.00 1.66 -31.04
N THR A 341 12.68 2.24 -32.03
CA THR A 341 13.31 1.51 -33.14
C THR A 341 14.79 1.18 -32.91
N GLU A 342 15.40 1.71 -31.84
CA GLU A 342 16.81 1.51 -31.49
C GLU A 342 16.90 0.90 -30.09
N VAL A 343 16.52 -0.38 -29.97
CA VAL A 343 16.50 -1.11 -28.71
C VAL A 343 17.70 -2.03 -28.59
N THR A 344 18.45 -1.86 -27.50
CA THR A 344 19.44 -2.82 -27.01
C THR A 344 18.85 -3.57 -25.82
N THR A 345 18.78 -4.89 -25.90
CA THR A 345 18.32 -5.72 -24.78
C THR A 345 19.51 -6.19 -23.96
N VAL A 346 19.38 -6.13 -22.63
CA VAL A 346 20.30 -6.76 -21.68
C VAL A 346 19.54 -7.72 -20.77
N ARG A 347 20.23 -8.75 -20.28
CA ARG A 347 19.70 -9.64 -19.24
C ARG A 347 20.13 -9.09 -17.89
N ILE A 348 19.17 -8.96 -16.98
CA ILE A 348 19.41 -8.51 -15.61
C ILE A 348 19.13 -9.65 -14.64
N THR A 349 20.02 -9.83 -13.68
CA THR A 349 19.75 -10.56 -12.44
C THR A 349 19.92 -9.59 -11.26
N GLU A 350 18.82 -9.22 -10.60
CA GLU A 350 18.87 -8.40 -9.39
C GLU A 350 18.65 -9.25 -8.14
N HIS A 351 19.58 -9.15 -7.20
CA HIS A 351 19.52 -9.74 -5.87
C HIS A 351 19.10 -8.68 -4.86
N PHE A 352 17.97 -8.90 -4.20
CA PHE A 352 17.45 -8.06 -3.14
C PHE A 352 17.64 -8.75 -1.78
N HIS A 353 18.11 -7.99 -0.80
CA HIS A 353 18.02 -8.37 0.61
C HIS A 353 16.93 -7.54 1.30
N ILE A 354 15.91 -8.22 1.83
CA ILE A 354 14.66 -7.64 2.34
C ILE A 354 14.30 -8.34 3.67
N PRO A 355 14.91 -7.96 4.79
CA PRO A 355 14.64 -8.63 6.07
C PRO A 355 13.21 -8.39 6.59
N ALA A 356 12.67 -7.20 6.37
CA ALA A 356 11.34 -6.76 6.81
C ALA A 356 10.68 -5.86 5.77
N GLY A 357 10.00 -4.78 6.17
CA GLY A 357 9.27 -3.87 5.29
C GLY A 357 10.11 -2.88 4.47
N ALA A 358 11.43 -3.07 4.34
CA ALA A 358 12.33 -2.21 3.55
C ALA A 358 13.47 -3.01 2.89
N ILE A 359 13.82 -2.66 1.65
CA ILE A 359 14.97 -3.21 0.92
C ILE A 359 16.26 -2.63 1.53
N GLN A 360 17.19 -3.50 1.91
CA GLN A 360 18.49 -3.12 2.49
C GLN A 360 19.65 -3.14 1.49
N SER A 361 19.56 -3.98 0.46
CA SER A 361 20.58 -3.98 -0.59
C SER A 361 20.03 -4.46 -1.91
N VAL A 362 20.56 -3.90 -2.99
CA VAL A 362 20.33 -4.36 -4.36
C VAL A 362 21.67 -4.63 -5.03
N LEU A 363 21.87 -5.86 -5.50
CA LEU A 363 23.02 -6.22 -6.33
C LEU A 363 22.50 -6.61 -7.72
N ALA A 364 22.90 -5.87 -8.74
CA ALA A 364 22.53 -6.13 -10.11
C ALA A 364 23.71 -6.70 -10.91
N ILE A 365 23.43 -7.79 -11.62
CA ILE A 365 24.31 -8.36 -12.63
C ILE A 365 23.69 -8.07 -13.99
N ILE A 366 24.43 -7.35 -14.83
CA ILE A 366 23.98 -6.88 -16.15
C ILE A 366 24.81 -7.58 -17.22
N GLU A 367 24.15 -8.38 -18.04
CA GLU A 367 24.79 -9.19 -19.07
C GLU A 367 24.23 -8.84 -20.47
N PRO A 368 25.06 -8.84 -21.53
CA PRO A 368 24.57 -8.69 -22.88
C PRO A 368 23.55 -9.78 -23.23
N HIS A 369 22.44 -9.41 -23.87
CA HIS A 369 21.51 -10.36 -24.45
C HIS A 369 21.81 -10.50 -25.94
N ALA A 370 22.28 -11.67 -26.37
CA ALA A 370 22.39 -11.96 -27.79
C ALA A 370 20.98 -12.12 -28.37
N THR A 371 20.61 -11.27 -29.33
CA THR A 371 19.43 -11.55 -30.16
C THR A 371 19.70 -12.84 -30.94
N GLU A 372 18.76 -13.78 -30.93
CA GLU A 372 18.84 -14.95 -31.82
C GLU A 372 18.86 -14.44 -33.26
N GLY A 373 20.06 -14.34 -33.82
CA GLY A 373 20.29 -13.95 -35.20
C GLY A 373 19.75 -15.03 -36.12
N ASN A 374 18.73 -14.67 -36.89
CA ASN A 374 18.30 -15.23 -38.18
C ASN A 374 19.17 -16.41 -38.67
N ALA A 375 18.86 -17.62 -38.18
CA ALA A 375 19.44 -18.86 -38.66
C ALA A 375 18.54 -19.43 -39.76
N ASP A 376 18.58 -18.85 -40.96
CA ASP A 376 18.43 -19.60 -42.20
C ASP A 376 18.65 -18.70 -43.43
N GLU A 377 19.81 -18.85 -44.06
CA GLU A 377 19.92 -18.80 -45.52
C GLU A 377 21.18 -19.59 -45.93
N PRO A 378 21.03 -20.83 -46.44
CA PRO A 378 22.13 -21.55 -47.05
C PRO A 378 22.43 -20.98 -48.45
N ARG A 379 23.73 -20.83 -48.73
CA ARG A 379 24.32 -20.34 -49.99
C ARG A 379 23.97 -21.14 -51.23
#